data_AF-A0A7J8B9N6-F1
#
_entry.id   AF-A0A7J8B9N6-F1
#
_cell.length_a   1.000
_cell.length_b   1.000
_cell.length_c   1.000
_cell.angle_alpha   90.00
_cell.angle_beta   90.00
_cell.angle_gamma   90.00
#
_symmetry.space_group_name_H-M   'P 1'
#
loop_
_entity.id
_entity.type
_entity.pdbx_description
1 polymer ?
#
loop_
_entity_poly.entity_id
_entity_poly.type
_entity_poly.pdbx_seq_one_letter_code
_entity_poly.pdbx_strand_id
1 'polypeptide(L)'
;MQNNANDSLTQDDIGSLPDKEWNIFLYSGILINIKGVTPQPRLDSLYEIYKNRHLLWLSDSRWRQCQYVSSHLEPFSLLCKSLLSNVLQWNAFKNSTALYFLMSTPFSSENASLEESEKSPEEIELLNENEELCNSINFPWEKLTPFQRLILIKILNPEYLKNSVRKFITEKLGSEYIHRTGTNFKELYKESNARTPLILIHSQGIDLTNTLLKFAQELKGTTRHVTMLSLGHGQAAKAEDLIVKALTKTEQWVFLQNCHLAASFMPRLCAIVES
;
A
#
# COMPACT_ATOMS: atom_id res chain seq x y z
N MET A 1 -10.51 14.80 -1.98
CA MET A 1 -9.19 15.45 -1.90
C MET A 1 -8.91 16.04 -3.27
N GLN A 2 -8.95 17.38 -3.43
CA GLN A 2 -8.51 18.03 -4.67
C GLN A 2 -6.97 18.07 -4.67
N ASN A 3 -6.38 17.82 -5.83
CA ASN A 3 -4.93 17.85 -6.04
C ASN A 3 -4.47 19.30 -6.30
N ASN A 4 -3.35 19.70 -5.70
CA ASN A 4 -2.71 21.01 -5.90
C ASN A 4 -1.81 21.03 -7.17
N ALA A 5 -2.16 20.27 -8.21
CA ALA A 5 -1.40 20.24 -9.44
C ALA A 5 -2.06 21.19 -10.45
N ASN A 6 -1.45 22.36 -10.66
CA ASN A 6 -1.84 23.31 -11.70
C ASN A 6 -1.74 22.68 -13.10
N ASP A 7 -2.80 22.89 -13.88
CA ASP A 7 -2.83 23.13 -15.33
C ASP A 7 -1.84 22.37 -16.22
N SER A 8 -1.96 21.05 -16.25
CA SER A 8 -1.57 20.27 -17.43
C SER A 8 -2.73 19.39 -17.89
N LEU A 9 -3.17 19.63 -19.13
CA LEU A 9 -4.32 19.06 -19.87
C LEU A 9 -4.30 17.53 -20.09
N THR A 10 -4.13 16.73 -19.04
CA THR A 10 -4.28 15.26 -19.08
C THR A 10 -5.08 14.73 -17.88
N GLN A 11 -6.04 15.51 -17.38
CA GLN A 11 -6.65 15.28 -16.07
C GLN A 11 -8.01 14.55 -16.08
N ASP A 12 -8.47 14.02 -17.22
CA ASP A 12 -9.83 13.44 -17.30
C ASP A 12 -9.92 11.91 -17.21
N ASP A 13 -8.81 11.15 -17.24
CA ASP A 13 -8.88 9.68 -17.39
C ASP A 13 -8.54 8.86 -16.14
N ILE A 14 -8.17 9.50 -15.02
CA ILE A 14 -7.83 8.80 -13.77
C ILE A 14 -9.09 8.34 -13.00
N GLY A 15 -10.23 8.97 -13.29
CA GLY A 15 -11.50 8.70 -12.62
C GLY A 15 -11.52 9.13 -11.14
N SER A 16 -12.64 8.85 -10.45
CA SER A 16 -12.80 9.13 -9.01
C SER A 16 -13.18 7.86 -8.26
N LEU A 17 -12.65 7.70 -7.04
CA LEU A 17 -13.12 6.65 -6.14
C LEU A 17 -14.38 7.12 -5.41
N PRO A 18 -15.49 6.35 -5.44
CA PRO A 18 -16.69 6.73 -4.71
C PRO A 18 -16.42 6.80 -3.20
N ASP A 19 -16.84 7.88 -2.54
CA ASP A 19 -16.64 8.07 -1.09
C ASP A 19 -17.18 6.89 -0.26
N LYS A 20 -18.28 6.29 -0.72
CA LYS A 20 -18.86 5.10 -0.08
C LYS A 20 -17.88 3.92 -0.07
N GLU A 21 -17.27 3.64 -1.22
CA GLU A 21 -16.29 2.55 -1.34
C GLU A 21 -15.02 2.86 -0.55
N TRP A 22 -14.53 4.10 -0.62
CA TRP A 22 -13.36 4.55 0.14
C TRP A 22 -13.57 4.42 1.65
N ASN A 23 -14.72 4.85 2.16
CA ASN A 23 -15.07 4.75 3.57
C ASN A 23 -15.19 3.28 4.02
N ILE A 24 -15.76 2.41 3.19
CA ILE A 24 -15.77 0.96 3.45
C ILE A 24 -14.34 0.42 3.49
N PHE A 25 -13.52 0.78 2.52
CA PHE A 25 -12.13 0.35 2.43
C PHE A 25 -11.30 0.79 3.63
N LEU A 26 -11.52 1.97 4.22
CA LEU A 26 -10.79 2.39 5.41
C LEU A 26 -11.41 1.84 6.71
N TYR A 27 -12.73 1.93 6.84
CA TYR A 27 -13.40 1.85 8.13
C TYR A 27 -14.36 0.67 8.29
N SER A 28 -14.37 -0.32 7.38
CA SER A 28 -15.28 -1.48 7.42
C SER A 28 -15.46 -2.07 8.84
N GLY A 29 -14.37 -2.33 9.57
CA GLY A 29 -14.43 -2.88 10.93
C GLY A 29 -15.11 -1.96 11.95
N ILE A 30 -14.90 -0.65 11.86
CA ILE A 30 -15.53 0.35 12.75
C ILE A 30 -17.00 0.54 12.37
N LEU A 31 -17.28 0.66 11.08
CA LEU A 31 -18.64 0.86 10.55
C LEU A 31 -19.57 -0.28 10.96
N ILE A 32 -19.07 -1.52 10.99
CA ILE A 32 -19.80 -2.69 11.46
C ILE A 32 -20.22 -2.58 12.92
N ASN A 33 -19.37 -1.98 13.76
CA ASN A 33 -19.67 -1.80 15.18
C ASN A 33 -20.65 -0.65 15.42
N ILE A 34 -20.57 0.41 14.62
CA ILE A 34 -21.42 1.61 14.76
C ILE A 34 -22.80 1.41 14.13
N LYS A 35 -22.84 0.92 12.89
CA LYS A 35 -24.08 0.79 12.11
C LYS A 35 -24.73 -0.59 12.26
N GLY A 36 -24.01 -1.54 12.85
CA GLY A 36 -24.42 -2.94 12.87
C GLY A 36 -24.29 -3.60 11.50
N VAL A 37 -24.49 -4.91 11.49
CA VAL A 37 -24.70 -5.70 10.26
C VAL A 37 -26.15 -6.13 10.29
N THR A 38 -26.85 -5.98 9.17
CA THR A 38 -28.23 -6.45 9.04
C THR A 38 -28.25 -7.97 9.30
N PRO A 39 -28.98 -8.47 10.32
CA PRO A 39 -28.99 -9.90 10.63
C PRO A 39 -29.50 -10.70 9.44
N GLN A 40 -28.80 -11.78 9.08
CA GLN A 40 -29.23 -12.69 8.02
C GLN A 40 -29.25 -14.12 8.58
N PRO A 41 -30.27 -14.48 9.38
CA PRO A 41 -30.26 -15.68 10.21
C PRO A 41 -29.99 -16.97 9.41
N ARG A 42 -30.54 -17.07 8.20
CA ARG A 42 -30.30 -18.22 7.30
C ARG A 42 -28.83 -18.32 6.87
N LEU A 43 -28.21 -17.20 6.51
CA LEU A 43 -26.81 -17.18 6.08
C LEU A 43 -25.87 -17.38 7.27
N ASP A 44 -26.23 -16.84 8.44
CA ASP A 44 -25.47 -17.05 9.69
C ASP A 44 -25.51 -18.52 10.12
N SER A 45 -26.68 -19.17 10.09
CA SER A 45 -26.78 -20.61 10.39
C SER A 45 -25.98 -21.47 9.40
N LEU A 46 -26.02 -21.15 8.10
CA LEU A 46 -25.21 -21.87 7.11
C LEU A 46 -23.72 -21.62 7.34
N TYR A 47 -23.32 -20.40 7.66
CA TYR A 47 -21.93 -20.08 7.98
C TYR A 47 -21.45 -20.89 9.18
N GLU A 48 -22.21 -21.00 10.27
CA GLU A 48 -21.81 -21.85 11.41
C GLU A 48 -21.62 -23.33 11.03
N ILE A 49 -22.42 -23.85 10.10
CA ILE A 49 -22.25 -25.23 9.57
C ILE A 49 -20.96 -25.36 8.75
N TYR A 50 -20.71 -24.43 7.83
CA TYR A 50 -19.59 -24.51 6.89
C TYR A 50 -18.26 -23.96 7.43
N LYS A 51 -18.29 -23.16 8.51
CA LYS A 51 -17.13 -22.63 9.24
C LYS A 51 -16.24 -23.75 9.76
N ASN A 52 -16.85 -24.87 10.18
CA ASN A 52 -16.13 -26.07 10.61
C ASN A 52 -15.74 -27.01 9.44
N ARG A 53 -16.02 -26.61 8.19
CA ARG A 53 -15.69 -27.35 6.97
C ARG A 53 -14.77 -26.51 6.08
N HIS A 54 -15.23 -26.05 4.92
CA HIS A 54 -14.37 -25.38 3.93
C HIS A 54 -14.12 -23.88 4.25
N LEU A 55 -14.83 -23.28 5.22
CA LEU A 55 -14.66 -21.86 5.61
C LEU A 55 -13.81 -21.65 6.87
N LEU A 56 -13.04 -22.65 7.32
CA LEU A 56 -12.13 -22.56 8.48
C LEU A 56 -11.17 -21.35 8.43
N TRP A 57 -10.81 -20.90 7.22
CA TRP A 57 -9.90 -19.78 6.99
C TRP A 57 -10.57 -18.40 7.11
N LEU A 58 -11.90 -18.35 7.17
CA LEU A 58 -12.69 -17.13 7.26
C LEU A 58 -13.19 -16.92 8.68
N SER A 59 -12.62 -15.95 9.40
CA SER A 59 -13.02 -15.63 10.78
C SER A 59 -14.38 -14.92 10.84
N ASP A 60 -15.02 -14.96 12.01
CA ASP A 60 -16.31 -14.28 12.26
C ASP A 60 -16.26 -12.78 11.93
N SER A 61 -15.15 -12.13 12.26
CA SER A 61 -14.93 -10.71 11.96
C SER A 61 -14.89 -10.43 10.45
N ARG A 62 -14.29 -11.33 9.66
CA ARG A 62 -14.26 -11.23 8.20
C ARG A 62 -15.61 -11.58 7.59
N TRP A 63 -16.32 -12.57 8.13
CA TRP A 63 -17.68 -12.90 7.71
C TRP A 63 -18.63 -11.71 7.88
N ARG A 64 -18.61 -11.06 9.06
CA ARG A 64 -19.40 -9.83 9.30
C ARG A 64 -19.05 -8.70 8.33
N GLN A 65 -17.77 -8.57 7.95
CA GLN A 65 -17.35 -7.64 6.90
C GLN A 65 -17.92 -8.00 5.52
N CYS A 66 -17.94 -9.29 5.15
CA CYS A 66 -18.57 -9.75 3.91
C CYS A 66 -20.06 -9.41 3.89
N GLN A 67 -20.79 -9.63 4.98
CA GLN A 67 -22.21 -9.31 5.09
C GLN A 67 -22.46 -7.79 5.00
N TYR A 68 -21.64 -7.00 5.67
CA TYR A 68 -21.73 -5.55 5.61
C TYR A 68 -21.50 -5.04 4.18
N VAL A 69 -20.46 -5.52 3.49
CA VAL A 69 -20.21 -5.09 2.11
C VAL A 69 -21.28 -5.60 1.15
N SER A 70 -21.75 -6.84 1.31
CA SER A 70 -22.83 -7.42 0.48
C SER A 70 -24.15 -6.63 0.58
N SER A 71 -24.42 -5.99 1.72
CA SER A 71 -25.62 -5.17 1.92
C SER A 71 -25.46 -3.72 1.45
N HIS A 72 -24.22 -3.23 1.32
CA HIS A 72 -23.95 -1.82 1.02
C HIS A 72 -23.42 -1.59 -0.40
N LEU A 73 -22.81 -2.59 -1.04
CA LEU A 73 -22.30 -2.51 -2.41
C LEU A 73 -23.00 -3.57 -3.26
N GLU A 74 -23.77 -3.13 -4.25
CA GLU A 74 -24.51 -4.02 -5.15
C GLU A 74 -23.62 -5.07 -5.85
N PRO A 75 -22.39 -4.74 -6.30
CA PRO A 75 -21.49 -5.72 -6.91
C PRO A 75 -21.07 -6.87 -5.96
N PHE A 76 -21.25 -6.68 -4.65
CA PHE A 76 -20.94 -7.67 -3.62
C PHE A 76 -22.16 -8.47 -3.15
N SER A 77 -23.35 -8.22 -3.72
CA SER A 77 -24.62 -8.83 -3.28
C SER A 77 -24.60 -10.37 -3.26
N LEU A 78 -23.79 -11.00 -4.10
CA LEU A 78 -23.64 -12.46 -4.19
C LEU A 78 -22.49 -13.02 -3.34
N LEU A 79 -21.67 -12.18 -2.69
CA LEU A 79 -20.44 -12.60 -2.01
C LEU A 79 -20.71 -13.67 -0.94
N CYS A 80 -21.59 -13.39 0.02
CA CYS A 80 -21.88 -14.33 1.10
C CYS A 80 -22.48 -15.66 0.60
N LYS A 81 -23.36 -15.61 -0.41
CA LYS A 81 -23.96 -16.82 -0.98
C LYS A 81 -22.90 -17.68 -1.69
N SER A 82 -22.06 -17.04 -2.49
CA SER A 82 -20.97 -17.71 -3.20
C SER A 82 -19.95 -18.32 -2.24
N LEU A 83 -19.57 -17.61 -1.16
CA LEU A 83 -18.67 -18.14 -0.13
C LEU A 83 -19.16 -19.46 0.48
N LEU A 84 -20.47 -19.61 0.64
CA LEU A 84 -21.08 -20.81 1.21
C LEU A 84 -21.27 -21.94 0.20
N SER A 85 -21.41 -21.62 -1.10
CA SER A 85 -21.77 -22.61 -2.13
C SER A 85 -20.62 -23.04 -3.04
N ASN A 86 -19.64 -22.16 -3.30
CA ASN A 86 -18.64 -22.38 -4.37
C ASN A 86 -17.23 -22.57 -3.83
N VAL A 87 -16.96 -23.76 -3.31
CA VAL A 87 -15.68 -24.11 -2.69
C VAL A 87 -14.51 -23.97 -3.68
N LEU A 88 -14.70 -24.35 -4.94
CA LEU A 88 -13.65 -24.32 -5.96
C LEU A 88 -13.17 -22.89 -6.25
N GLN A 89 -14.10 -21.94 -6.39
CA GLN A 89 -13.77 -20.54 -6.64
C GLN A 89 -12.95 -19.94 -5.49
N TRP A 90 -13.35 -20.21 -4.25
CA TRP A 90 -12.68 -19.65 -3.08
C TRP A 90 -11.39 -20.37 -2.70
N ASN A 91 -11.24 -21.64 -3.07
CA ASN A 91 -9.94 -22.34 -3.02
C ASN A 91 -8.95 -21.75 -4.02
N ALA A 92 -9.36 -21.52 -5.27
CA ALA A 92 -8.54 -20.84 -6.28
C ALA A 92 -8.14 -19.43 -5.80
N PHE A 93 -9.08 -18.69 -5.21
CA PHE A 93 -8.78 -17.41 -4.57
C PHE A 93 -7.79 -17.53 -3.42
N LYS A 94 -7.95 -18.50 -2.52
CA LYS A 94 -7.06 -18.65 -1.34
C LYS A 94 -5.63 -19.02 -1.74
N ASN A 95 -5.48 -19.88 -2.73
CA ASN A 95 -4.20 -20.46 -3.12
C ASN A 95 -3.40 -19.58 -4.10
N SER A 96 -4.03 -18.60 -4.75
CA SER A 96 -3.36 -17.74 -5.71
C SER A 96 -2.45 -16.70 -5.05
N THR A 97 -1.22 -16.59 -5.55
CA THR A 97 -0.27 -15.54 -5.17
C THR A 97 -0.49 -14.22 -5.94
N ALA A 98 -1.34 -14.24 -6.96
CA ALA A 98 -1.60 -13.13 -7.89
C ALA A 98 -3.07 -12.67 -7.88
N LEU A 99 -3.68 -12.59 -6.69
CA LEU A 99 -5.12 -12.29 -6.47
C LEU A 99 -5.67 -11.13 -7.29
N TYR A 100 -4.90 -10.04 -7.39
CA TYR A 100 -5.35 -8.83 -8.07
C TYR A 100 -5.62 -9.09 -9.57
N PHE A 101 -4.79 -9.91 -10.22
CA PHE A 101 -4.96 -10.27 -11.62
C PHE A 101 -5.89 -11.47 -11.81
N LEU A 102 -5.94 -12.40 -10.86
CA LEU A 102 -6.90 -13.50 -10.88
C LEU A 102 -8.35 -12.98 -11.05
N MET A 103 -8.69 -11.93 -10.32
CA MET A 103 -10.01 -11.31 -10.39
C MET A 103 -10.24 -10.48 -11.66
N SER A 104 -9.27 -10.36 -12.56
CA SER A 104 -9.48 -9.74 -13.88
C SER A 104 -10.15 -10.70 -14.86
N THR A 105 -10.15 -12.00 -14.59
CA THR A 105 -10.72 -13.03 -15.46
C THR A 105 -11.87 -13.76 -14.77
N PRO A 106 -12.93 -14.14 -15.50
CA PRO A 106 -14.01 -14.95 -14.94
C PRO A 106 -13.49 -16.26 -14.36
N PHE A 107 -14.09 -16.74 -13.27
CA PHE A 107 -13.79 -18.06 -12.73
C PHE A 107 -14.33 -19.16 -13.66
N SER A 108 -13.50 -20.17 -13.96
CA SER A 108 -13.89 -21.41 -14.63
C SER A 108 -13.40 -22.61 -13.83
N SER A 109 -14.28 -23.57 -13.58
CA SER A 109 -13.96 -24.80 -12.84
C SER A 109 -12.93 -25.68 -13.57
N GLU A 110 -12.86 -25.58 -14.90
CA GLU A 110 -11.92 -26.35 -15.74
C GLU A 110 -10.46 -25.92 -15.54
N ASN A 111 -10.22 -24.66 -15.16
CA ASN A 111 -8.88 -24.14 -14.91
C ASN A 111 -8.39 -24.45 -13.48
N ALA A 112 -9.30 -24.80 -12.57
CA ALA A 112 -8.99 -25.06 -11.17
C ALA A 112 -8.46 -26.50 -10.93
N SER A 113 -8.80 -27.44 -11.81
CA SER A 113 -8.39 -28.85 -11.72
C SER A 113 -7.00 -29.14 -12.29
N LEU A 114 -6.39 -28.21 -13.03
CA LEU A 114 -5.08 -28.40 -13.66
C LEU A 114 -3.89 -28.14 -12.73
N GLU A 115 -4.12 -27.67 -11.50
CA GLU A 115 -3.05 -27.40 -10.51
C GLU A 115 -3.02 -28.40 -9.32
N GLU A 116 -3.95 -29.36 -9.23
CA GLU A 116 -3.93 -30.40 -8.17
C GLU A 116 -3.49 -31.76 -8.73
N SER A 117 -2.18 -32.02 -8.75
CA SER A 117 -1.69 -33.40 -8.60
C SER A 117 -1.60 -33.74 -7.12
N GLU A 118 -2.19 -34.88 -6.75
CA GLU A 118 -2.20 -35.56 -5.43
C GLU A 118 -3.22 -35.07 -4.39
N LYS A 119 -4.46 -35.59 -4.47
CA LYS A 119 -5.32 -35.80 -3.30
C LYS A 119 -5.86 -37.23 -3.27
N SER A 120 -5.98 -37.78 -2.05
CA SER A 120 -6.25 -39.19 -1.79
C SER A 120 -7.70 -39.59 -2.10
N PRO A 121 -7.97 -40.87 -2.39
CA PRO A 121 -9.30 -41.36 -2.78
C PRO A 121 -10.40 -41.12 -1.73
N GLU A 122 -10.03 -40.99 -0.46
CA GLU A 122 -10.98 -40.83 0.66
C GLU A 122 -11.67 -39.44 0.69
N GLU A 123 -11.07 -38.40 0.10
CA GLU A 123 -11.71 -37.07 0.00
C GLU A 123 -12.79 -37.03 -1.11
N ILE A 124 -12.73 -37.94 -2.08
CA ILE A 124 -13.66 -37.99 -3.22
C ILE A 124 -14.96 -38.69 -2.83
N GLU A 125 -14.92 -39.68 -1.94
CA GLU A 125 -16.11 -40.44 -1.53
C GLU A 125 -17.07 -39.66 -0.62
N LEU A 126 -16.55 -38.72 0.19
CA LEU A 126 -17.39 -37.87 1.05
C LEU A 126 -18.17 -36.78 0.29
N LEU A 127 -17.85 -36.55 -0.99
CA LEU A 127 -18.53 -35.57 -1.84
C LEU A 127 -19.82 -36.12 -2.47
N ASN A 128 -20.00 -37.45 -2.48
CA ASN A 128 -21.08 -38.09 -3.25
C ASN A 128 -22.38 -38.36 -2.47
N GLU A 129 -22.45 -38.11 -1.16
CA GLU A 129 -23.67 -38.37 -0.37
C GLU A 129 -24.53 -37.13 -0.05
N ASN A 130 -24.16 -35.94 -0.52
CA ASN A 130 -24.94 -34.72 -0.31
C ASN A 130 -25.35 -34.06 -1.62
N GLU A 131 -25.94 -34.85 -2.51
CA GLU A 131 -26.54 -34.43 -3.77
C GLU A 131 -27.90 -33.73 -3.53
N GLU A 132 -27.88 -32.63 -2.77
CA GLU A 132 -28.89 -31.58 -2.88
C GLU A 132 -28.16 -30.33 -3.40
N LEU A 133 -28.15 -30.23 -4.73
CA LEU A 133 -27.62 -29.15 -5.54
C LEU A 133 -28.11 -27.78 -5.03
N CYS A 134 -27.35 -27.18 -4.13
CA CYS A 134 -27.35 -25.73 -4.02
C CYS A 134 -26.49 -25.25 -5.19
N ASN A 135 -27.11 -24.94 -6.33
CA ASN A 135 -26.47 -24.41 -7.54
C ASN A 135 -25.23 -23.59 -7.18
N SER A 136 -24.02 -24.05 -7.52
CA SER A 136 -22.79 -23.35 -7.13
C SER A 136 -22.82 -21.93 -7.67
N ILE A 137 -22.95 -20.94 -6.79
CA ILE A 137 -23.08 -19.54 -7.19
C ILE A 137 -21.66 -18.99 -7.42
N ASN A 138 -21.33 -18.68 -8.67
CA ASN A 138 -20.14 -17.93 -9.00
C ASN A 138 -20.27 -16.48 -8.53
N PHE A 139 -19.31 -16.00 -7.75
CA PHE A 139 -19.15 -14.58 -7.48
C PHE A 139 -18.47 -13.92 -8.69
N PRO A 140 -19.10 -12.95 -9.38
CA PRO A 140 -18.59 -12.38 -10.61
C PRO A 140 -17.49 -11.34 -10.33
N TRP A 141 -16.35 -11.79 -9.78
CA TRP A 141 -15.25 -10.90 -9.39
C TRP A 141 -14.65 -10.12 -10.56
N GLU A 142 -14.86 -10.59 -11.79
CA GLU A 142 -14.36 -9.97 -13.02
C GLU A 142 -15.07 -8.65 -13.30
N LYS A 143 -16.31 -8.53 -12.82
CA LYS A 143 -17.14 -7.32 -12.94
C LYS A 143 -16.82 -6.28 -11.87
N LEU A 144 -16.04 -6.62 -10.85
CA LEU A 144 -15.61 -5.65 -9.84
C LEU A 144 -14.68 -4.61 -10.47
N THR A 145 -14.87 -3.36 -10.06
CA THR A 145 -13.90 -2.31 -10.37
C THR A 145 -12.55 -2.63 -9.74
N PRO A 146 -11.44 -2.10 -10.28
CA PRO A 146 -10.11 -2.25 -9.69
C PRO A 146 -10.03 -1.94 -8.19
N PHE A 147 -10.79 -0.93 -7.72
CA PHE A 147 -10.84 -0.58 -6.30
C PHE A 147 -11.71 -1.55 -5.48
N GLN A 148 -12.83 -2.01 -6.02
CA GLN A 148 -13.66 -3.03 -5.38
C GLN A 148 -12.89 -4.36 -5.20
N ARG A 149 -12.01 -4.73 -6.14
CA ARG A 149 -11.09 -5.87 -5.96
C ARG A 149 -10.19 -5.70 -4.73
N LEU A 150 -9.70 -4.49 -4.46
CA LEU A 150 -8.93 -4.20 -3.24
C LEU A 150 -9.78 -4.33 -1.96
N ILE A 151 -11.05 -3.93 -2.00
CA ILE A 151 -12.00 -4.15 -0.89
C ILE A 151 -12.14 -5.65 -0.60
N LEU A 152 -12.34 -6.47 -1.64
CA LEU A 152 -12.46 -7.92 -1.47
C LEU A 152 -11.18 -8.53 -0.88
N ILE A 153 -10.01 -8.18 -1.42
CA ILE A 153 -8.71 -8.65 -0.92
C ILE A 153 -8.48 -8.21 0.52
N LYS A 154 -8.75 -6.94 0.88
CA LYS A 154 -8.60 -6.45 2.25
C LYS A 154 -9.40 -7.30 3.24
N ILE A 155 -10.62 -7.68 2.87
CA ILE A 155 -11.52 -8.42 3.76
C ILE A 155 -11.11 -9.89 3.86
N LEU A 156 -10.88 -10.54 2.73
CA LEU A 156 -10.68 -12.00 2.68
C LEU A 156 -9.22 -12.42 2.84
N ASN A 157 -8.28 -11.65 2.29
CA ASN A 157 -6.86 -11.99 2.28
C ASN A 157 -5.94 -10.75 2.44
N PRO A 158 -5.95 -10.10 3.63
CA PRO A 158 -5.27 -8.83 3.86
C PRO A 158 -3.74 -8.88 3.70
N GLU A 159 -3.12 -10.05 3.85
CA GLU A 159 -1.67 -10.22 3.67
C GLU A 159 -1.20 -9.82 2.27
N TYR A 160 -2.04 -10.03 1.25
CA TYR A 160 -1.75 -9.66 -0.13
C TYR A 160 -2.14 -8.22 -0.47
N LEU A 161 -2.78 -7.49 0.44
CA LEU A 161 -3.30 -6.15 0.17
C LEU A 161 -2.19 -5.20 -0.27
N LYS A 162 -1.03 -5.22 0.38
CA LYS A 162 0.10 -4.33 0.04
C LYS A 162 0.57 -4.53 -1.39
N ASN A 163 0.70 -5.78 -1.84
CA ASN A 163 1.10 -6.09 -3.21
C ASN A 163 -0.01 -5.70 -4.20
N SER A 164 -1.26 -6.01 -3.88
CA SER A 164 -2.40 -5.67 -4.73
C SER A 164 -2.60 -4.16 -4.88
N VAL A 165 -2.38 -3.37 -3.84
CA VAL A 165 -2.38 -1.90 -3.92
C VAL A 165 -1.27 -1.42 -4.85
N ARG A 166 -0.06 -2.03 -4.82
CA ARG A 166 1.00 -1.70 -5.79
C ARG A 166 0.57 -1.99 -7.21
N LYS A 167 -0.08 -3.13 -7.46
CA LYS A 167 -0.61 -3.49 -8.79
C LYS A 167 -1.70 -2.54 -9.25
N PHE A 168 -2.63 -2.17 -8.38
CA PHE A 168 -3.66 -1.17 -8.64
C PHE A 168 -3.06 0.18 -9.03
N ILE A 169 -2.07 0.67 -8.29
CA ILE A 169 -1.38 1.94 -8.62
C ILE A 169 -0.64 1.80 -9.96
N THR A 170 0.03 0.67 -10.21
CA THR A 170 0.69 0.44 -11.50
C THR A 170 -0.30 0.43 -12.67
N GLU A 171 -1.47 -0.18 -12.49
CA GLU A 171 -2.54 -0.19 -13.50
C GLU A 171 -3.13 1.20 -13.75
N LYS A 172 -3.31 2.02 -12.71
CA LYS A 172 -4.01 3.31 -12.79
C LYS A 172 -3.12 4.51 -13.05
N LEU A 173 -1.92 4.52 -12.48
CA LEU A 173 -1.00 5.66 -12.52
C LEU A 173 0.30 5.34 -13.24
N GLY A 174 0.64 4.05 -13.39
CA GLY A 174 1.92 3.63 -13.97
C GLY A 174 2.92 3.13 -12.93
N SER A 175 3.94 2.43 -13.41
CA SER A 175 4.94 1.75 -12.58
C SER A 175 5.93 2.70 -11.90
N GLU A 176 6.09 3.91 -12.45
CA GLU A 176 6.93 5.00 -11.95
C GLU A 176 6.46 5.50 -10.57
N TYR A 177 5.17 5.41 -10.26
CA TYR A 177 4.61 5.76 -8.95
C TYR A 177 4.85 4.69 -7.87
N ILE A 178 5.37 3.53 -8.28
CA ILE A 178 5.66 2.39 -7.42
C ILE A 178 7.16 2.17 -7.24
N HIS A 179 7.95 2.52 -8.26
CA HIS A 179 9.39 2.52 -8.17
C HIS A 179 9.84 3.68 -7.29
N ARG A 180 10.60 3.37 -6.24
CA ARG A 180 11.44 4.40 -5.62
C ARG A 180 12.55 4.68 -6.62
N THR A 181 12.45 5.76 -7.37
CA THR A 181 13.61 6.29 -8.08
C THR A 181 14.71 6.49 -7.03
N GLY A 182 15.89 5.95 -7.29
CA GLY A 182 17.04 6.18 -6.41
C GLY A 182 17.24 7.68 -6.26
N THR A 183 17.65 8.14 -5.07
CA THR A 183 17.86 9.56 -4.81
C THR A 183 18.95 10.11 -5.74
N ASN A 184 18.57 10.87 -6.77
CA ASN A 184 19.52 11.49 -7.70
C ASN A 184 20.07 12.77 -7.08
N PHE A 185 21.20 12.68 -6.38
CA PHE A 185 21.86 13.84 -5.76
C PHE A 185 22.19 14.95 -6.77
N LYS A 186 22.42 14.62 -8.04
CA LYS A 186 22.73 15.62 -9.08
C LYS A 186 21.54 16.52 -9.38
N GLU A 187 20.36 15.93 -9.53
CA GLU A 187 19.11 16.67 -9.76
C GLU A 187 18.73 17.49 -8.53
N LEU A 188 18.74 16.87 -7.34
CA LEU A 188 18.47 17.56 -6.08
C LEU A 188 19.43 18.72 -5.84
N TYR A 189 20.72 18.55 -6.11
CA TYR A 189 21.70 19.60 -5.95
C TYR A 189 21.46 20.78 -6.90
N LYS A 190 21.08 20.50 -8.15
CA LYS A 190 20.76 21.54 -9.16
C LYS A 190 19.57 22.42 -8.74
N GLU A 191 18.62 21.85 -8.01
CA GLU A 191 17.44 22.56 -7.50
C GLU A 191 17.67 23.21 -6.12
N SER A 192 18.77 22.87 -5.45
CA SER A 192 19.13 23.41 -4.14
C SER A 192 19.92 24.71 -4.23
N ASN A 193 19.83 25.53 -3.19
CA ASN A 193 20.67 26.72 -3.01
C ASN A 193 20.77 27.06 -1.50
N ALA A 194 21.45 28.15 -1.14
CA ALA A 194 21.63 28.53 0.26
C ALA A 194 20.33 28.79 1.03
N ARG A 195 19.26 29.21 0.34
CA ARG A 195 17.90 29.43 0.90
C ARG A 195 17.00 28.21 0.76
N THR A 196 17.37 27.24 -0.06
CA THR A 196 16.66 25.96 -0.26
C THR A 196 17.60 24.80 0.10
N PRO A 197 17.87 24.57 1.40
CA PRO A 197 18.81 23.54 1.83
C PRO A 197 18.26 22.12 1.60
N LEU A 198 19.15 21.16 1.35
CA LEU A 198 18.79 19.75 1.23
C LEU A 198 18.72 19.09 2.61
N ILE A 199 17.56 18.51 2.94
CA ILE A 199 17.36 17.71 4.15
C ILE A 199 17.42 16.23 3.79
N LEU A 200 18.43 15.53 4.30
CA LEU A 200 18.58 14.09 4.10
C LEU A 200 18.09 13.34 5.33
N ILE A 201 17.01 12.58 5.18
CA ILE A 201 16.48 11.73 6.26
C ILE A 201 17.18 10.38 6.20
N HIS A 202 17.98 10.09 7.21
CA HIS A 202 18.72 8.84 7.33
C HIS A 202 17.83 7.71 7.82
N SER A 203 17.84 6.58 7.11
CA SER A 203 17.34 5.30 7.60
C SER A 203 18.52 4.39 7.91
N GLN A 204 18.37 3.50 8.91
CA GLN A 204 19.43 2.55 9.27
C GLN A 204 19.91 1.75 8.04
N GLY A 205 21.23 1.57 7.91
CA GLY A 205 21.84 0.76 6.84
C GLY A 205 22.36 1.51 5.61
N ILE A 206 22.20 2.83 5.51
CA ILE A 206 22.74 3.64 4.39
C ILE A 206 23.81 4.60 4.91
N ASP A 207 25.02 4.62 4.36
CA ASP A 207 26.00 5.65 4.71
C ASP A 207 25.85 6.90 3.84
N LEU A 208 25.00 7.84 4.27
CA LEU A 208 24.78 9.10 3.56
C LEU A 208 26.03 9.97 3.48
N THR A 209 26.94 9.87 4.46
CA THR A 209 28.16 10.68 4.49
C THR A 209 29.08 10.28 3.35
N ASN A 210 29.32 8.98 3.21
CA ASN A 210 30.14 8.45 2.12
C ASN A 210 29.49 8.68 0.74
N THR A 211 28.17 8.54 0.63
CA THR A 211 27.46 8.83 -0.63
C THR A 211 27.59 10.31 -1.01
N LEU A 212 27.43 11.24 -0.05
CA LEU A 212 27.60 12.68 -0.29
C LEU A 212 29.03 13.02 -0.71
N LEU A 213 30.04 12.44 -0.05
CA LEU A 213 31.45 12.69 -0.38
C LEU A 213 31.82 12.17 -1.77
N LYS A 214 31.31 10.99 -2.16
CA LYS A 214 31.46 10.47 -3.53
C LYS A 214 30.83 11.42 -4.55
N PHE A 215 29.61 11.86 -4.29
CA PHE A 215 28.93 12.84 -5.15
C PHE A 215 29.70 14.16 -5.26
N ALA A 216 30.19 14.71 -4.15
CA ALA A 216 31.02 15.91 -4.14
C ALA A 216 32.31 15.73 -4.95
N GLN A 217 32.97 14.58 -4.81
CA GLN A 217 34.16 14.20 -5.56
C GLN A 217 33.87 14.10 -7.07
N GLU A 218 32.76 13.49 -7.46
CA GLU A 218 32.32 13.37 -8.86
C GLU A 218 31.97 14.73 -9.48
N LEU A 219 31.35 15.62 -8.69
CA LEU A 219 30.91 16.93 -9.17
C LEU A 219 32.08 17.89 -9.43
N LYS A 220 33.11 17.87 -8.56
CA LYS A 220 34.18 18.89 -8.58
C LYS A 220 35.60 18.33 -8.63
N GLY A 221 35.78 17.02 -8.69
CA GLY A 221 37.10 16.37 -8.62
C GLY A 221 37.78 16.48 -7.25
N THR A 222 37.10 17.01 -6.23
CA THR A 222 37.63 17.16 -4.86
C THR A 222 36.51 17.28 -3.84
N THR A 223 36.73 16.84 -2.60
CA THR A 223 35.82 17.02 -1.46
C THR A 223 36.13 18.27 -0.61
N ARG A 224 37.15 19.07 -0.97
CA ARG A 224 37.59 20.26 -0.19
C ARG A 224 36.53 21.35 -0.02
N HIS A 225 35.51 21.34 -0.86
CA HIS A 225 34.40 22.29 -0.81
C HIS A 225 33.29 21.85 0.16
N VAL A 226 33.42 20.68 0.79
CA VAL A 226 32.47 20.15 1.77
C VAL A 226 33.07 20.26 3.16
N THR A 227 32.41 20.99 4.04
CA THR A 227 32.74 21.06 5.45
C THR A 227 31.67 20.34 6.27
N MET A 228 32.05 19.32 7.01
CA MET A 228 31.13 18.53 7.83
C MET A 228 31.17 18.95 9.29
N LEU A 229 30.01 19.01 9.94
CA LEU A 229 29.87 19.24 11.36
C LEU A 229 28.78 18.34 11.95
N SER A 230 29.15 17.48 12.90
CA SER A 230 28.17 16.77 13.73
C SER A 230 27.63 17.70 14.81
N LEU A 231 26.32 17.93 14.79
CA LEU A 231 25.63 18.69 15.81
C LEU A 231 25.48 17.85 17.08
N GLY A 232 25.81 18.47 18.21
CA GLY A 232 25.74 17.93 19.55
C GLY A 232 25.79 19.07 20.56
N HIS A 233 25.94 18.76 21.84
CA HIS A 233 26.00 19.80 22.87
C HIS A 233 27.12 20.81 22.57
N GLY A 234 26.76 22.10 22.51
CA GLY A 234 27.72 23.19 22.33
C GLY A 234 28.23 23.42 20.90
N GLN A 235 27.70 22.73 19.88
CA GLN A 235 28.14 22.91 18.49
C GLN A 235 27.36 23.99 17.72
N ALA A 236 26.30 24.56 18.31
CA ALA A 236 25.44 25.54 17.64
C ALA A 236 26.21 26.78 17.15
N ALA A 237 26.99 27.43 18.03
CA ALA A 237 27.79 28.60 17.65
C ALA A 237 28.79 28.29 16.53
N LYS A 238 29.44 27.10 16.58
CA LYS A 238 30.35 26.65 15.54
C LYS A 238 29.62 26.41 14.21
N ALA A 239 28.39 25.90 14.24
CA ALA A 239 27.58 25.73 13.05
C ALA A 239 27.24 27.08 12.39
N GLU A 240 26.83 28.07 13.17
CA GLU A 240 26.55 29.43 12.67
C GLU A 240 27.80 30.02 11.99
N ASP A 241 28.94 29.99 12.68
CA ASP A 241 30.21 30.47 12.13
C ASP A 241 30.60 29.78 10.83
N LEU A 242 30.40 28.47 10.73
CA LEU A 242 30.68 27.70 9.51
C LEU A 242 29.76 28.11 8.36
N ILE A 243 28.47 28.32 8.62
CA ILE A 243 27.51 28.77 7.61
C ILE A 243 27.89 30.16 7.11
N VAL A 244 28.14 31.11 8.01
CA VAL A 244 28.53 32.48 7.65
C VAL A 244 29.82 32.49 6.83
N LYS A 245 30.82 31.67 7.21
CA LYS A 245 32.07 31.53 6.45
C LYS A 245 31.87 30.86 5.08
N ALA A 246 30.91 29.95 4.96
CA ALA A 246 30.60 29.31 3.68
C ALA A 246 29.89 30.29 2.73
N LEU A 247 29.05 31.19 3.25
CA LEU A 247 28.35 32.21 2.44
C LEU A 247 29.30 33.20 1.75
N THR A 248 30.51 33.43 2.29
CA THR A 248 31.51 34.32 1.67
C THR A 248 32.30 33.65 0.54
N LYS A 249 32.08 32.36 0.29
CA LYS A 249 32.78 31.57 -0.71
C LYS A 249 31.80 30.99 -1.71
N THR A 250 32.18 30.97 -2.98
CA THR A 250 31.36 30.34 -4.02
C THR A 250 31.33 28.82 -3.84
N GLU A 251 30.13 28.25 -3.88
CA GLU A 251 29.89 26.81 -3.99
C GLU A 251 30.56 25.96 -2.88
N GLN A 252 30.53 26.45 -1.64
CA GLN A 252 30.89 25.69 -0.44
C GLN A 252 29.66 25.02 0.18
N TRP A 253 29.82 23.79 0.65
CA TRP A 253 28.78 23.01 1.29
C TRP A 253 29.06 22.90 2.78
N VAL A 254 28.05 23.19 3.59
CA VAL A 254 28.06 22.89 5.02
C VAL A 254 27.13 21.70 5.24
N PHE A 255 27.71 20.56 5.63
CA PHE A 255 26.97 19.35 5.91
C PHE A 255 26.82 19.16 7.42
N LEU A 256 25.62 19.45 7.92
CA LEU A 256 25.28 19.27 9.33
C LEU A 256 24.74 17.86 9.56
N GLN A 257 25.40 17.11 10.44
CA GLN A 257 24.98 15.77 10.85
C GLN A 257 24.27 15.83 12.21
N ASN A 258 23.48 14.81 12.52
CA ASN A 258 22.79 14.66 13.81
C ASN A 258 21.90 15.86 14.18
N CYS A 259 21.32 16.54 13.19
CA CYS A 259 20.44 17.69 13.41
C CYS A 259 19.26 17.39 14.35
N HIS A 260 18.76 16.16 14.31
CA HIS A 260 17.70 15.68 15.21
C HIS A 260 18.08 15.71 16.71
N LEU A 261 19.37 15.72 17.05
CA LEU A 261 19.86 15.86 18.43
C LEU A 261 20.01 17.33 18.87
N ALA A 262 19.91 18.29 17.93
CA ALA A 262 20.09 19.72 18.19
C ALA A 262 18.78 20.50 18.00
N ALA A 263 17.69 19.98 18.57
CA ALA A 263 16.35 20.56 18.42
C ALA A 263 16.28 22.05 18.81
N SER A 264 17.02 22.47 19.84
CA SER A 264 17.07 23.87 20.28
C SER A 264 17.74 24.82 19.27
N PHE A 265 18.60 24.30 18.38
CA PHE A 265 19.27 25.09 17.35
C PHE A 265 18.46 25.20 16.05
N MET A 266 17.54 24.27 15.77
CA MET A 266 16.80 24.24 14.50
C MET A 266 16.02 25.53 14.20
N PRO A 267 15.32 26.19 15.15
CA PRO A 267 14.66 27.47 14.89
C PRO A 267 15.65 28.57 14.45
N ARG A 268 16.84 28.57 15.06
CA ARG A 268 17.90 29.52 14.74
C ARG A 268 18.50 29.24 13.36
N LEU A 269 18.72 27.97 13.03
CA LEU A 269 19.15 27.56 11.68
C LEU A 269 18.14 28.00 10.61
N CYS A 270 16.83 27.88 10.89
CA CYS A 270 15.77 28.35 9.99
C CYS A 270 15.89 29.87 9.73
N ALA A 271 16.03 30.67 10.79
CA ALA A 271 16.20 32.12 10.67
C ALA A 271 17.46 32.51 9.87
N ILE A 272 18.54 31.72 9.96
CA ILE A 272 19.75 31.93 9.17
C ILE A 272 19.50 31.65 7.68
N VAL A 273 18.79 30.56 7.36
CA VAL A 273 18.45 30.18 5.97
C VAL A 273 17.50 31.18 5.32
N GLU A 274 16.60 31.79 6.10
CA GLU A 274 15.62 32.78 5.62
C GLU A 274 16.19 34.20 5.44
N SER A 275 17.38 34.48 5.98
CA SER A 275 18.02 35.80 5.87
C SER A 275 18.54 36.12 4.46
#